data_AF-A0A538K0H4-F1
#
_entry.id   AF-A0A538K0H4-F1
#
_cell.length_a   1.000
_cell.length_b   1.000
_cell.length_c   1.000
_cell.angle_alpha   90.00
_cell.angle_beta   90.00
_cell.angle_gamma   90.00
#
_symmetry.space_group_name_H-M   'P 1'
#
loop_
_entity.id
_entity.type
_entity.pdbx_description
1 polymer ?
#
loop_
_entity_poly.entity_id
_entity_poly.type
_entity_poly.pdbx_seq_one_letter_code
_entity_poly.pdbx_strand_id
1 'polypeptide(L)'
;MPRDIDISAFSPERFRSVLSPDRFADFERGVGEARELLVGRVVWNVNSTALGGGVVELLRPLVAYARGAGVDARWVVIDGPPEFFDVTKRIHNRLHGAGGALDDRARAVYERVIADNAAVFAARVRPGDVVILHDRATPHRMAEVGSLSPPCRRRRMA
;
A
#
# COMPACT_ATOMS: atom_id res chain seq x y z
N MET A 1 13.72 0.01 9.23
CA MET A 1 13.37 0.95 8.14
C MET A 1 12.49 0.25 7.10
N PRO A 2 11.65 0.98 6.33
CA PRO A 2 10.81 0.38 5.30
C PRO A 2 11.63 -0.43 4.29
N ARG A 3 11.20 -1.65 3.99
CA ARG A 3 11.95 -2.60 3.16
C ARG A 3 11.14 -3.05 1.97
N ASP A 4 11.77 -3.09 0.80
CA ASP A 4 11.17 -3.64 -0.41
C ASP A 4 11.08 -5.16 -0.37
N ILE A 5 9.95 -5.68 -0.86
CA ILE A 5 9.74 -7.10 -1.09
C ILE A 5 9.82 -7.33 -2.59
N ASP A 6 10.84 -8.05 -3.02
CA ASP A 6 10.99 -8.42 -4.42
C ASP A 6 10.01 -9.54 -4.79
N ILE A 7 9.21 -9.29 -5.82
CA ILE A 7 8.19 -10.20 -6.33
C ILE A 7 8.34 -10.32 -7.84
N SER A 8 8.60 -11.55 -8.28
CA SER A 8 8.64 -11.89 -9.70
C SER A 8 7.28 -11.72 -10.36
N ALA A 9 7.28 -11.19 -11.58
CA ALA A 9 6.06 -11.02 -12.37
C ALA A 9 5.49 -12.39 -12.80
N PHE A 10 4.17 -12.54 -12.74
CA PHE A 10 3.46 -13.69 -13.29
C PHE A 10 2.60 -13.27 -14.47
N SER A 11 2.68 -14.05 -15.57
CA SER A 11 1.88 -13.77 -16.75
C SER A 11 0.37 -13.88 -16.44
N PRO A 12 -0.43 -12.85 -16.75
CA PRO A 12 -1.89 -12.90 -16.64
C PRO A 12 -2.55 -13.97 -17.51
N GLU A 13 -1.86 -14.50 -18.52
CA GLU A 13 -2.34 -15.63 -19.35
C GLU A 13 -2.71 -16.88 -18.53
N ARG A 14 -2.15 -17.02 -17.32
CA ARG A 14 -2.53 -18.09 -16.40
C ARG A 14 -4.03 -18.09 -16.05
N PHE A 15 -4.72 -16.95 -16.15
CA PHE A 15 -6.16 -16.88 -15.90
C PHE A 15 -7.01 -17.49 -17.03
N ARG A 16 -6.44 -17.72 -18.22
CA ARG A 16 -7.13 -18.34 -19.36
C ARG A 16 -7.63 -19.76 -19.06
N SER A 17 -6.96 -20.49 -18.15
CA SER A 17 -7.38 -21.83 -17.74
C SER A 17 -8.53 -21.85 -16.73
N VAL A 18 -8.88 -20.70 -16.14
CA VAL A 18 -9.87 -20.59 -15.06
C VAL A 18 -11.06 -19.72 -15.48
N LEU A 19 -10.85 -18.74 -16.35
CA LEU A 19 -11.89 -17.86 -16.88
C LEU A 19 -12.48 -18.42 -18.18
N SER A 20 -13.79 -18.23 -18.37
CA SER A 20 -14.40 -18.44 -19.69
C SER A 20 -13.82 -17.43 -20.71
N PRO A 21 -13.86 -17.73 -22.03
CA PRO A 21 -13.32 -16.85 -23.06
C PRO A 21 -13.81 -15.40 -22.94
N ASP A 22 -15.10 -15.20 -22.73
CA ASP A 22 -15.69 -13.84 -22.59
C ASP A 22 -15.15 -13.11 -21.36
N ARG A 23 -15.07 -13.79 -20.21
CA ARG A 23 -14.52 -13.20 -18.97
C ARG A 23 -13.03 -12.92 -19.08
N PHE A 24 -12.29 -13.74 -19.82
CA PHE A 24 -10.89 -13.49 -20.09
C PHE A 24 -10.71 -12.26 -20.97
N ALA A 25 -11.53 -12.10 -22.02
CA ALA A 25 -11.52 -10.88 -22.83
C ALA A 25 -11.87 -9.63 -22.00
N ASP A 26 -12.84 -9.72 -21.09
CA ASP A 26 -13.16 -8.62 -20.16
C ASP A 26 -11.98 -8.28 -19.24
N PHE A 27 -11.32 -9.30 -18.70
CA PHE A 27 -10.12 -9.14 -17.89
C PHE A 27 -8.97 -8.49 -18.68
N GLU A 28 -8.73 -8.91 -19.92
CA GLU A 28 -7.71 -8.32 -20.78
C GLU A 28 -7.98 -6.84 -21.09
N ARG A 29 -9.26 -6.47 -21.33
CA ARG A 29 -9.64 -5.07 -21.48
C ARG A 29 -9.33 -4.27 -20.23
N GLY A 30 -9.71 -4.77 -19.05
CA GLY A 30 -9.40 -4.12 -17.78
C GLY A 30 -7.89 -3.98 -17.52
N VAL A 31 -7.08 -4.95 -17.95
CA VAL A 31 -5.61 -4.85 -17.92
C VAL A 31 -5.11 -3.74 -18.85
N GLY A 32 -5.66 -3.63 -20.06
CA GLY A 32 -5.36 -2.54 -20.99
C GLY A 32 -5.65 -1.16 -20.41
N GLU A 33 -6.86 -0.97 -19.87
CA GLU A 33 -7.28 0.27 -19.22
C GLU A 33 -6.38 0.61 -18.02
N ALA A 34 -6.05 -0.37 -17.19
CA ALA A 34 -5.17 -0.17 -16.05
C ALA A 34 -3.76 0.28 -16.48
N ARG A 35 -3.21 -0.29 -17.56
CA ARG A 35 -1.91 0.13 -18.11
C ARG A 35 -1.92 1.59 -18.56
N GLU A 36 -2.99 2.01 -19.25
CA GLU A 36 -3.14 3.39 -19.72
C GLU A 36 -3.27 4.36 -18.55
N LEU A 37 -4.12 4.04 -17.57
CA LEU A 37 -4.35 4.89 -16.40
C LEU A 37 -3.12 5.02 -15.50
N LEU A 38 -2.28 3.99 -15.46
CA LEU A 38 -1.13 3.90 -14.56
C LEU A 38 0.21 4.11 -15.26
N VAL A 39 0.21 4.52 -16.54
CA VAL A 39 1.44 4.79 -17.28
C VAL A 39 2.29 5.85 -16.56
N GLY A 40 3.56 5.52 -16.34
CA GLY A 40 4.51 6.39 -15.64
C GLY A 40 4.28 6.55 -14.14
N ARG A 41 3.35 5.79 -13.54
CA ARG A 41 3.03 5.82 -12.11
C ARG A 41 3.48 4.53 -11.43
N VAL A 42 3.90 4.63 -10.18
CA VAL A 42 4.15 3.47 -9.33
C VAL A 42 2.94 3.20 -8.44
N VAL A 43 2.51 1.93 -8.37
CA VAL A 43 1.51 1.46 -7.41
C VAL A 43 2.22 0.83 -6.22
N TRP A 44 2.33 1.58 -5.14
CA TRP A 44 2.93 1.15 -3.90
C TRP A 44 1.93 0.41 -3.02
N ASN A 45 2.24 -0.83 -2.67
CA ASN A 45 1.51 -1.61 -1.68
C ASN A 45 2.31 -1.58 -0.38
N VAL A 46 1.75 -1.03 0.69
CA VAL A 46 2.43 -0.86 1.97
C VAL A 46 1.68 -1.59 3.07
N ASN A 47 2.41 -2.38 3.88
CA ASN A 47 1.87 -3.03 5.07
C ASN A 47 2.96 -3.24 6.13
N SER A 48 2.63 -3.91 7.24
CA SER A 48 3.51 -4.08 8.41
C SER A 48 4.28 -5.41 8.51
N THR A 49 4.00 -6.38 7.62
CA THR A 49 4.66 -7.69 7.64
C THR A 49 4.77 -8.34 6.25
N ALA A 50 5.88 -9.03 5.97
CA ALA A 50 6.01 -9.92 4.80
C ALA A 50 5.81 -11.41 5.15
N LEU A 51 5.52 -11.72 6.42
CA LEU A 51 5.50 -13.06 6.97
C LEU A 51 4.12 -13.34 7.58
N GLY A 52 3.43 -14.33 7.01
CA GLY A 52 2.18 -14.88 7.54
C GLY A 52 0.96 -13.95 7.47
N GLY A 53 -0.22 -14.55 7.44
CA GLY A 53 -1.51 -13.86 7.47
C GLY A 53 -2.09 -13.56 6.07
N GLY A 54 -3.41 -13.39 6.02
CA GLY A 54 -4.15 -13.28 4.77
C GLY A 54 -3.75 -12.10 3.87
N VAL A 55 -3.24 -11.00 4.45
CA VAL A 55 -2.74 -9.85 3.67
C VAL A 55 -1.50 -10.25 2.86
N VAL A 56 -0.58 -11.02 3.43
CA VAL A 56 0.64 -11.48 2.75
C VAL A 56 0.29 -12.47 1.64
N GLU A 57 -0.66 -13.37 1.91
CA GLU A 57 -1.16 -14.35 0.93
C GLU A 57 -1.88 -13.69 -0.25
N LEU A 58 -2.57 -12.56 -0.01
CA LEU A 58 -3.20 -11.76 -1.06
C LEU A 58 -2.16 -10.93 -1.85
N LEU A 59 -1.25 -10.25 -1.16
CA LEU A 59 -0.33 -9.29 -1.77
C LEU A 59 0.66 -9.94 -2.72
N ARG A 60 1.17 -11.13 -2.39
CA ARG A 60 2.10 -11.88 -3.26
C ARG A 60 1.55 -12.07 -4.68
N PRO A 61 0.42 -12.75 -4.90
CA PRO A 61 -0.14 -12.92 -6.23
C PRO A 61 -0.63 -11.60 -6.82
N LEU A 62 -1.22 -10.70 -6.03
CA LEU A 62 -1.72 -9.41 -6.52
C LEU A 62 -0.60 -8.59 -7.19
N VAL A 63 0.51 -8.42 -6.48
CA VAL A 63 1.67 -7.66 -6.99
C VAL A 63 2.32 -8.40 -8.16
N ALA A 64 2.47 -9.72 -8.10
CA ALA A 64 3.03 -10.51 -9.19
C ALA A 64 2.24 -10.37 -10.50
N TYR A 65 0.92 -10.47 -10.44
CA TYR A 65 0.06 -10.35 -11.61
C TYR A 65 -0.06 -8.91 -12.11
N ALA A 66 -0.10 -7.90 -11.22
CA ALA A 66 -0.05 -6.51 -11.64
C ALA A 66 1.23 -6.20 -12.43
N ARG A 67 2.38 -6.71 -11.95
CA ARG A 67 3.67 -6.59 -12.66
C ARG A 67 3.67 -7.32 -14.00
N GLY A 68 3.16 -8.55 -14.06
CA GLY A 68 3.02 -9.28 -15.33
C GLY A 68 2.00 -8.64 -16.28
N ALA A 69 1.04 -7.91 -15.74
CA ALA A 69 0.13 -7.04 -16.46
C ALA A 69 0.75 -5.69 -16.81
N GLY A 70 2.07 -5.49 -16.69
CA GLY A 70 2.76 -4.28 -17.16
C GLY A 70 2.58 -3.04 -16.27
N VAL A 71 2.03 -3.18 -15.06
CA VAL A 71 1.95 -2.10 -14.07
C VAL A 71 3.22 -2.10 -13.21
N ASP A 72 3.81 -0.94 -12.94
CA ASP A 72 4.89 -0.82 -11.95
C ASP A 72 4.32 -0.91 -10.52
N ALA A 73 3.98 -2.13 -10.12
CA ALA A 73 3.55 -2.44 -8.77
C ALA A 73 4.75 -2.84 -7.90
N ARG A 74 4.81 -2.26 -6.71
CA ARG A 74 5.87 -2.48 -5.72
C ARG A 74 5.27 -2.80 -4.37
N TRP A 75 6.00 -3.52 -3.53
CA TRP A 75 5.58 -3.88 -2.19
C TRP A 75 6.63 -3.46 -1.18
N VAL A 76 6.23 -2.65 -0.21
CA VAL A 76 7.05 -2.18 0.90
C VAL A 76 6.45 -2.64 2.23
N VAL A 77 7.30 -3.12 3.11
CA VAL A 77 6.94 -3.45 4.49
C VAL A 77 7.54 -2.40 5.43
N ILE A 78 6.71 -1.77 6.25
CA ILE A 78 7.17 -0.89 7.34
C ILE A 78 7.80 -1.72 8.45
N ASP A 79 8.67 -1.08 9.23
CA ASP A 79 9.45 -1.74 10.27
C ASP A 79 9.29 -1.01 11.60
N GLY A 80 9.43 -1.73 12.70
CA GLY A 80 9.23 -1.17 14.04
C GLY A 80 9.72 -2.09 15.15
N PRO A 81 9.95 -1.55 16.36
CA PRO A 81 10.31 -2.36 17.52
C PRO A 81 9.14 -3.25 17.97
N PRO A 82 9.38 -4.33 18.75
CA PRO A 82 8.31 -5.19 19.27
C PRO A 82 7.15 -4.43 19.94
N GLU A 83 7.48 -3.38 20.71
CA GLU A 83 6.48 -2.52 21.38
C GLU A 83 5.48 -1.89 20.38
N PHE A 84 5.91 -1.57 19.16
CA PHE A 84 5.02 -1.06 18.12
C PHE A 84 4.01 -2.11 17.68
N PHE A 85 4.45 -3.35 17.48
CA PHE A 85 3.56 -4.44 17.11
C PHE A 85 2.57 -4.80 18.23
N ASP A 86 2.96 -4.64 19.49
CA ASP A 86 2.03 -4.77 20.62
C ASP A 86 0.96 -3.68 20.62
N VAL A 87 1.32 -2.44 20.25
CA VAL A 87 0.36 -1.34 20.08
C VAL A 87 -0.58 -1.63 18.90
N THR A 88 -0.07 -2.02 17.74
CA THR A 88 -0.92 -2.28 16.56
C THR A 88 -1.85 -3.47 16.79
N LYS A 89 -1.43 -4.49 17.53
CA LYS A 89 -2.29 -5.61 17.97
C LYS A 89 -3.40 -5.13 18.90
N ARG A 90 -3.12 -4.23 19.85
CA ARG A 90 -4.15 -3.62 20.71
C ARG A 90 -5.16 -2.80 19.90
N ILE A 91 -4.69 -2.01 18.92
CA ILE A 91 -5.55 -1.28 17.99
C ILE A 91 -6.44 -2.23 17.20
N HIS A 92 -5.85 -3.28 16.61
CA HIS A 92 -6.58 -4.32 15.86
C HIS A 92 -7.68 -4.95 16.71
N ASN A 93 -7.35 -5.39 17.92
CA ASN A 93 -8.31 -6.01 18.82
C ASN A 93 -9.45 -5.04 19.15
N ARG A 94 -9.15 -3.76 19.39
CA ARG A 94 -10.17 -2.75 19.75
C ARG A 94 -11.16 -2.50 18.64
N LEU A 95 -10.68 -2.49 17.39
CA LEU A 95 -11.54 -2.40 16.22
C LEU A 95 -12.42 -3.65 16.04
N HIS A 96 -12.08 -4.76 16.68
CA HIS A 96 -12.88 -5.99 16.76
C HIS A 96 -13.63 -6.16 18.09
N GLY A 97 -13.73 -5.10 18.90
CA GLY A 97 -14.52 -5.11 20.14
C GLY A 97 -13.84 -5.70 21.37
N ALA A 98 -12.52 -5.95 21.32
CA ALA A 98 -11.74 -6.48 22.44
C ALA A 98 -10.45 -5.67 22.68
N GLY A 99 -9.79 -5.80 23.84
CA GLY A 99 -8.37 -5.41 23.95
C GLY A 99 -8.02 -4.34 24.98
N GLY A 100 -6.70 -4.17 25.13
CA GLY A 100 -6.08 -3.39 26.21
C GLY A 100 -6.10 -1.88 26.02
N ALA A 101 -5.59 -1.16 27.03
CA ALA A 101 -5.51 0.29 27.01
C ALA A 101 -4.62 0.81 25.85
N LEU A 102 -5.11 1.85 25.17
CA LEU A 102 -4.36 2.72 24.27
C LEU A 102 -4.16 4.04 25.01
N ASP A 103 -3.09 4.10 25.79
CA ASP A 103 -2.68 5.25 26.58
C ASP A 103 -1.76 6.19 25.79
N ASP A 104 -1.34 7.29 26.41
CA ASP A 104 -0.44 8.27 25.78
C ASP A 104 0.90 7.65 25.37
N ARG A 105 1.37 6.65 26.11
CA ARG A 105 2.57 5.89 25.74
C ARG A 105 2.36 5.11 24.45
N ALA A 106 1.26 4.36 24.33
CA ALA A 106 0.92 3.62 23.11
C ALA A 106 0.80 4.57 21.92
N ARG A 107 0.15 5.73 22.10
CA ARG A 107 0.06 6.76 21.07
C ARG A 107 1.44 7.28 20.65
N ALA A 108 2.29 7.63 21.60
CA ALA A 108 3.63 8.15 21.31
C ALA A 108 4.51 7.13 20.57
N VAL A 109 4.45 5.84 20.95
CA VAL A 109 5.16 4.76 20.25
C VAL A 109 4.66 4.63 18.82
N TYR A 110 3.34 4.59 18.62
CA TYR A 110 2.73 4.46 17.31
C TYR A 110 3.09 5.63 16.40
N GLU A 111 2.86 6.87 16.86
CA GLU A 111 3.09 8.07 16.06
C GLU A 111 4.56 8.24 15.67
N ARG A 112 5.49 7.96 16.60
CA ARG A 112 6.93 8.02 16.32
C ARG A 112 7.33 7.04 15.23
N VAL A 113 7.00 5.76 15.39
CA VAL A 113 7.41 4.71 14.44
C VAL A 113 6.81 4.96 13.06
N ILE A 114 5.55 5.39 13.01
CA ILE A 114 4.92 5.77 11.74
C ILE A 114 5.58 6.98 11.11
N ALA A 115 5.88 8.03 11.88
CA ALA A 115 6.53 9.22 11.35
C ALA A 115 7.91 8.88 10.74
N ASP A 116 8.68 8.03 11.42
CA ASP A 116 10.00 7.59 10.94
C ASP A 116 9.89 6.80 9.63
N ASN A 117 8.95 5.85 9.55
CA ASN A 117 8.70 5.11 8.31
C ASN A 117 8.17 6.01 7.19
N ALA A 118 7.29 6.95 7.52
CA ALA A 118 6.71 7.89 6.57
C ALA A 118 7.75 8.82 5.98
N ALA A 119 8.65 9.37 6.80
CA ALA A 119 9.71 10.26 6.33
C ALA A 119 10.61 9.56 5.31
N VAL A 120 11.00 8.31 5.57
CA VAL A 120 11.83 7.52 4.65
C VAL A 120 11.05 7.14 3.38
N PHE A 121 9.79 6.72 3.53
CA PHE A 121 8.98 6.32 2.37
C PHE A 121 8.59 7.50 1.48
N ALA A 122 8.32 8.67 2.07
CA ALA A 122 7.94 9.89 1.36
C ALA A 122 8.97 10.32 0.34
N ALA A 123 10.26 10.14 0.62
CA ALA A 123 11.34 10.44 -0.31
C ALA A 123 11.32 9.56 -1.58
N ARG A 124 10.53 8.48 -1.59
CA ARG A 124 10.44 7.50 -2.69
C ARG A 124 9.18 7.69 -3.54
N VAL A 125 8.15 8.34 -3.01
CA VAL A 125 6.86 8.54 -3.66
C VAL A 125 6.89 9.81 -4.50
N ARG A 126 6.49 9.70 -5.78
CA ARG A 126 6.42 10.84 -6.70
C ARG A 126 4.98 11.35 -6.84
N PRO A 127 4.78 12.62 -7.19
CA PRO A 127 3.47 13.10 -7.60
C PRO A 127 2.89 12.22 -8.71
N GLY A 128 1.67 11.71 -8.51
CA GLY A 128 1.00 10.81 -9.44
C GLY A 128 1.12 9.32 -9.11
N ASP A 129 2.03 8.92 -8.21
CA ASP A 129 2.05 7.56 -7.68
C ASP A 129 0.79 7.25 -6.86
N VAL A 130 0.44 5.97 -6.79
CA VAL A 130 -0.69 5.48 -6.01
C VAL A 130 -0.15 4.71 -4.81
N VAL A 131 -0.56 5.09 -3.60
CA VAL A 131 -0.16 4.40 -2.36
C VAL A 131 -1.37 3.70 -1.75
N ILE A 132 -1.30 2.37 -1.65
CA ILE A 132 -2.31 1.51 -1.05
C ILE A 132 -1.78 0.97 0.28
N LEU A 133 -2.51 1.26 1.35
CA LEU A 133 -2.18 0.84 2.71
C LEU A 133 -3.04 -0.37 3.10
N HIS A 134 -2.43 -1.54 3.30
CA HIS A 134 -3.16 -2.81 3.45
C HIS A 134 -3.43 -3.23 4.90
N ASP A 135 -2.68 -2.71 5.86
CA ASP A 135 -2.86 -3.04 7.27
C ASP A 135 -3.27 -1.80 8.07
N ARG A 136 -4.04 -2.01 9.15
CA ARG A 136 -4.43 -0.99 10.14
C ARG A 136 -3.22 -0.36 10.84
N ALA A 137 -2.10 -1.08 10.89
CA ALA A 137 -0.83 -0.52 11.34
C ALA A 137 -0.33 0.62 10.44
N THR A 138 -0.86 0.82 9.24
CA THR A 138 -0.49 1.89 8.31
C THR A 138 -1.52 3.01 8.36
N PRO A 139 -1.25 4.15 9.03
CA PRO A 139 -2.25 5.21 9.19
C PRO A 139 -2.33 6.15 7.99
N HIS A 140 -3.44 6.89 7.97
CA HIS A 140 -3.78 8.03 7.10
C HIS A 140 -2.62 9.00 6.79
N ARG A 141 -1.65 9.18 7.70
CA ARG A 141 -0.53 10.11 7.53
C ARG A 141 0.42 9.75 6.38
N MET A 142 0.48 8.47 6.00
CA MET A 142 1.22 8.02 4.80
C MET A 142 0.55 8.50 3.50
N ALA A 143 -0.76 8.77 3.52
CA ALA A 143 -1.50 9.28 2.38
C ALA A 143 -1.37 10.81 2.22
N GLU A 144 -1.06 11.55 3.29
CA GLU A 144 -0.89 13.02 3.25
C GLU A 144 0.40 13.47 2.54
N VAL A 145 1.37 12.58 2.35
CA VAL A 145 2.61 12.88 1.63
C VAL A 145 2.32 13.28 0.16
N GLY A 146 1.22 12.80 -0.42
CA GLY A 146 0.80 13.13 -1.78
C GLY A 146 0.07 14.48 -1.95
N SER A 147 -0.26 15.19 -0.88
CA SER A 147 -1.12 16.39 -0.95
C SER A 147 -0.37 17.73 -0.84
N LEU A 148 0.96 17.72 -0.73
CA LEU A 148 1.79 18.94 -0.75
C LEU A 148 1.95 19.49 -2.18
N SER A 149 0.84 19.94 -2.76
CA SER A 149 0.85 20.88 -3.87
C SER A 149 1.20 22.28 -3.35
N PRO A 150 1.99 23.10 -4.09
CA PRO A 150 2.21 24.49 -3.70
C PRO A 150 0.88 25.26 -3.78
N PRO A 151 0.70 26.33 -2.96
CA PRO A 151 -0.55 27.08 -2.94
C PRO A 151 -0.84 27.65 -4.32
N CYS A 152 -1.95 27.19 -4.92
CA CYS A 152 -2.49 27.74 -6.15
C CYS A 152 -2.73 29.24 -5.94
N ARG A 153 -1.88 30.08 -6.55
CA ARG A 153 -2.08 31.53 -6.59
C ARG A 153 -3.39 31.79 -7.31
N ARG A 154 -4.45 32.11 -6.56
CA ARG A 154 -5.66 32.72 -7.13
C ARG A 154 -5.24 34.01 -7.83
N ARG A 155 -5.18 33.97 -9.17
CA ARG A 155 -5.21 35.20 -9.97
C ARG A 155 -6.57 35.83 -9.71
N ARG A 156 -6.60 36.95 -8.99
CA ARG A 156 -7.73 37.88 -9.07
C ARG A 156 -7.73 38.42 -10.49
N MET A 157 -8.79 38.12 -11.24
CA MET A 157 -9.14 38.87 -12.43
C MET A 157 -10.15 39.95 -12.02
N ALA A 158 -9.80 41.19 -12.36
CA ALA A 158 -10.55 42.44 -12.28
C ALA A 158 -11.13 42.82 -10.91
#